data_AF-A0A5K1K5Z4-F1
#
_entry.id   AF-A0A5K1K5Z4-F1
#
_cell.length_a   1.000
_cell.length_b   1.000
_cell.length_c   1.000
_cell.angle_alpha   90.00
_cell.angle_beta   90.00
_cell.angle_gamma   90.00
#
_symmetry.space_group_name_H-M   'P 1'
#
loop_
_entity.id
_entity.type
_entity.pdbx_description
1 polymer ?
#
loop_
_entity_poly.entity_id
_entity_poly.type
_entity_poly.pdbx_seq_one_letter_code
_entity_poly.pdbx_strand_id
1 'polypeptide(L)'
;MSAQIKPGHTYRFTNGKGRMVLDLSMADFKSVAGGSWVNGDNQKWVAERPKSSPQAGATRWTFRNVATGLYLGVDGAPKSAGRIVATRTETEWDVRPDREDPSALR
;
A
#
# COMPACT_ATOMS: atom_id res chain seq x y z
N MET A 1 -15.52 -15.13 -1.52
CA MET A 1 -14.24 -15.36 -0.79
C MET A 1 -13.74 -14.01 -0.33
N SER A 2 -13.44 -13.83 0.95
CA SER A 2 -12.81 -12.60 1.45
C SER A 2 -11.34 -12.58 1.06
N ALA A 3 -10.86 -11.50 0.44
CA ALA A 3 -9.45 -11.32 0.15
C ALA A 3 -8.66 -11.22 1.48
N GLN A 4 -7.64 -12.05 1.65
CA GLN A 4 -6.80 -12.05 2.86
C GLN A 4 -5.34 -11.76 2.50
N ILE A 5 -4.77 -10.74 3.13
CA ILE A 5 -3.36 -10.38 3.01
C ILE A 5 -2.52 -11.35 3.85
N LYS A 6 -1.40 -11.80 3.29
CA LYS A 6 -0.43 -12.69 3.94
C LYS A 6 0.87 -11.93 4.20
N PRO A 7 1.46 -12.06 5.41
CA PRO A 7 2.77 -11.48 5.67
C PRO A 7 3.84 -12.01 4.72
N GLY A 8 4.76 -11.14 4.32
CA GLY A 8 5.88 -11.46 3.42
C GLY A 8 5.49 -11.68 1.96
N HIS A 9 4.19 -11.62 1.62
CA HIS A 9 3.76 -11.75 0.23
C HIS A 9 3.84 -10.40 -0.50
N THR A 10 4.19 -10.48 -1.78
CA THR A 10 4.26 -9.33 -2.67
C THR A 10 2.95 -9.17 -3.42
N TYR A 11 2.43 -7.95 -3.44
CA TYR A 11 1.17 -7.60 -4.08
C TYR A 11 1.35 -6.43 -5.04
N ARG A 12 0.44 -6.33 -6.01
CA ARG A 12 0.16 -5.08 -6.72
C ARG A 12 -1.19 -4.54 -6.24
N PHE A 13 -1.27 -3.23 -6.05
CA PHE A 13 -2.48 -2.56 -5.60
C PHE A 13 -3.17 -2.02 -6.85
N THR A 14 -4.34 -2.56 -7.19
CA THR A 14 -5.08 -2.15 -8.40
C THR A 14 -6.27 -1.31 -8.01
N ASN A 15 -6.40 -0.11 -8.58
CA ASN A 15 -7.59 0.70 -8.41
C ASN A 15 -8.77 0.03 -9.14
N GLY A 16 -9.84 -0.32 -8.41
CA GLY A 16 -10.99 -1.04 -8.96
C GLY A 16 -11.74 -0.29 -10.08
N LYS A 17 -11.70 1.05 -10.10
CA LYS A 17 -12.37 1.87 -11.14
C LYS A 17 -11.48 2.12 -12.36
N GLY A 18 -10.23 2.52 -12.13
CA GLY A 18 -9.31 2.95 -13.18
C GLY A 18 -8.40 1.85 -13.74
N ARG A 19 -8.36 0.66 -13.12
CA ARG A 19 -7.44 -0.44 -13.42
C ARG A 19 -5.95 -0.07 -13.42
N MET A 20 -5.60 1.11 -12.90
CA MET A 20 -4.23 1.54 -12.67
C MET A 20 -3.67 0.87 -11.42
N VAL A 21 -2.36 0.68 -11.37
CA VAL A 21 -1.65 0.16 -10.21
C VAL A 21 -1.00 1.26 -9.40
N LEU A 22 -0.80 1.03 -8.10
CA LEU A 22 -0.03 1.92 -7.23
C LEU A 22 1.46 1.83 -7.59
N ASP A 23 1.98 2.91 -8.16
CA ASP A 23 3.30 3.01 -8.76
C ASP A 23 4.15 4.02 -7.97
N LEU A 24 5.33 3.59 -7.55
CA LEU A 24 6.37 4.48 -7.03
C LEU A 24 7.19 5.06 -8.19
N SER A 25 7.18 6.39 -8.30
CA SER A 25 8.03 7.12 -9.24
C SER A 25 9.51 6.84 -9.01
N MET A 26 10.15 6.26 -10.03
CA MET A 26 11.60 6.04 -10.04
C MET A 26 12.39 7.31 -10.41
N ALA A 27 11.72 8.40 -10.77
CA ALA A 27 12.37 9.68 -11.06
C ALA A 27 12.76 10.43 -9.77
N ASP A 28 11.99 10.27 -8.69
CA ASP A 28 12.21 10.99 -7.42
C ASP A 28 12.25 10.10 -6.18
N PHE A 29 11.99 8.80 -6.33
CA PHE A 29 11.92 7.81 -5.23
C PHE A 29 11.00 8.23 -4.08
N LYS A 30 10.01 9.08 -4.36
CA LYS A 30 9.11 9.65 -3.35
C LYS A 30 7.66 9.66 -3.80
N SER A 31 7.37 10.11 -5.02
CA SER A 31 5.99 10.28 -5.47
C SER A 31 5.34 8.92 -5.73
N VAL A 32 4.15 8.70 -5.15
CA VAL A 32 3.34 7.51 -5.41
C VAL A 32 2.06 7.92 -6.12
N ALA A 33 1.77 7.29 -7.25
CA ALA A 33 0.62 7.64 -8.10
C ALA A 33 0.04 6.40 -8.79
N GLY A 34 -1.07 6.58 -9.52
CA GLY A 34 -1.58 5.54 -10.41
C GLY A 34 -0.74 5.45 -11.68
N GLY A 35 -0.33 4.23 -12.04
CA GLY A 35 0.38 3.93 -13.29
C GLY A 35 -0.21 2.74 -14.04
N SER A 36 0.15 2.58 -15.31
CA SER A 36 -0.15 1.36 -16.07
C SER A 36 0.70 0.21 -15.56
N TRP A 37 0.11 -0.98 -15.40
CA TRP A 37 0.87 -2.15 -14.99
C TRP A 37 1.89 -2.55 -16.06
N VAL A 38 3.18 -2.47 -15.73
CA VAL A 38 4.30 -2.90 -16.57
C VAL A 38 5.16 -3.98 -15.89
N ASN A 39 4.67 -4.52 -14.77
CA ASN A 39 5.37 -5.53 -13.95
C ASN A 39 6.72 -5.05 -13.38
N GLY A 40 6.87 -3.73 -13.21
CA GLY A 40 8.05 -3.12 -12.58
C GLY A 40 8.08 -3.37 -11.07
N ASP A 41 9.28 -3.47 -10.49
CA ASP A 41 9.44 -3.68 -9.05
C ASP A 41 9.01 -2.46 -8.21
N ASN A 42 8.97 -1.28 -8.83
CA ASN A 42 8.40 -0.07 -8.25
C ASN A 42 6.86 -0.10 -8.16
N GLN A 43 6.21 -1.08 -8.80
CA GLN A 43 4.75 -1.31 -8.77
C GLN A 43 4.35 -2.46 -7.84
N LYS A 44 5.33 -3.05 -7.13
CA LYS A 44 5.18 -4.21 -6.27
C LYS A 44 5.46 -3.81 -4.82
N TRP A 45 4.63 -4.30 -3.91
CA TRP A 45 4.67 -3.93 -2.51
C TRP A 45 4.55 -5.18 -1.65
N VAL A 46 5.52 -5.38 -0.76
CA VAL A 46 5.54 -6.47 0.22
C VAL A 46 4.66 -6.08 1.39
N ALA A 47 3.69 -6.93 1.74
CA ALA A 47 2.88 -6.76 2.93
C ALA A 47 3.61 -7.31 4.15
N GLU A 48 3.89 -6.46 5.13
CA GLU A 48 4.61 -6.81 6.35
C GLU A 48 3.73 -6.56 7.57
N ARG A 49 3.95 -7.34 8.63
CA ARG A 49 3.35 -7.02 9.93
C ARG A 49 4.15 -5.89 10.55
N PRO A 50 3.49 -4.84 11.08
CA PRO A 50 4.19 -3.80 11.79
C PRO A 50 4.86 -4.36 13.03
N LYS A 51 5.92 -3.67 13.46
CA LYS A 51 6.67 -4.03 14.67
C LYS A 51 5.90 -3.74 15.96
N SER A 52 4.85 -2.92 15.89
CA SER A 52 3.99 -2.58 17.02
C SER A 52 3.05 -3.74 17.37
N SER A 53 2.71 -3.88 18.65
CA SER A 53 1.71 -4.84 19.09
C SER A 53 0.32 -4.40 18.58
N PRO A 54 -0.45 -5.28 17.91
CA PRO A 54 -1.76 -4.90 17.42
C PRO A 54 -2.70 -4.60 18.60
N GLN A 55 -3.40 -3.46 18.53
CA GLN A 55 -4.60 -3.26 19.35
C GLN A 55 -5.65 -4.31 18.96
N ALA A 56 -6.40 -4.82 19.93
CA ALA A 56 -7.43 -5.83 19.70
C ALA A 56 -8.40 -5.37 18.59
N GLY A 57 -8.47 -6.14 17.50
CA GLY A 57 -9.39 -5.90 16.37
C GLY A 57 -8.84 -5.05 15.21
N ALA A 58 -7.59 -4.59 15.24
CA ALA A 58 -6.99 -3.82 14.14
C ALA A 58 -6.10 -4.68 13.22
N THR A 59 -6.35 -4.63 11.91
CA THR A 59 -5.48 -5.21 10.87
C THR A 59 -4.38 -4.24 10.52
N ARG A 60 -3.33 -4.17 11.34
CA ARG A 60 -2.18 -3.28 11.10
C ARG A 60 -1.23 -3.91 10.08
N TRP A 61 -0.95 -3.20 8.99
CA TRP A 61 -0.02 -3.61 7.93
C TRP A 61 0.96 -2.49 7.60
N THR A 62 2.17 -2.86 7.21
CA THR A 62 3.10 -1.97 6.51
C THR A 62 3.32 -2.49 5.09
N PHE A 63 3.58 -1.58 4.16
CA PHE A 63 3.80 -1.94 2.76
C PHE A 63 5.14 -1.41 2.29
N ARG A 64 6.03 -2.32 1.91
CA ARG A 64 7.39 -2.00 1.49
C ARG A 64 7.55 -2.18 -0.01
N ASN A 65 8.00 -1.13 -0.71
CA ASN A 65 8.22 -1.19 -2.13
C ASN A 65 9.38 -2.13 -2.47
N VAL A 66 9.21 -2.99 -3.48
CA VAL A 66 10.24 -3.99 -3.86
C VAL A 66 11.47 -3.32 -4.47
N ALA A 67 11.31 -2.29 -5.30
CA ALA A 67 12.45 -1.65 -5.97
C ALA A 67 13.35 -0.85 -5.03
N THR A 68 12.78 -0.16 -4.04
CA THR A 68 13.53 0.81 -3.20
C THR A 68 13.66 0.39 -1.75
N GLY A 69 12.82 -0.53 -1.28
CA GLY A 69 12.71 -0.86 0.14
C GLY A 69 12.11 0.25 1.00
N LEU A 70 11.57 1.32 0.40
CA LEU A 70 10.84 2.38 1.12
C LEU A 70 9.41 1.94 1.44
N TYR A 71 8.82 2.52 2.49
CA TYR A 71 7.47 2.22 2.92
C TYR A 71 6.44 3.14 2.28
N LEU A 72 5.24 2.62 2.07
CA LEU A 72 4.08 3.42 1.70
C LEU A 72 3.65 4.27 2.89
N GLY A 73 3.63 5.58 2.74
CA GLY A 73 3.29 6.52 3.81
C GLY A 73 2.48 7.73 3.32
N VAL A 74 2.23 8.65 4.25
CA VAL A 74 1.51 9.91 4.02
C VAL A 74 2.46 11.09 4.18
N ASP A 75 2.36 12.07 3.29
CA ASP A 75 3.15 13.30 3.38
C ASP A 75 2.54 14.25 4.42
N GLY A 76 3.16 14.30 5.60
CA GLY A 76 2.69 15.10 6.73
C GLY A 76 1.46 14.51 7.43
N ALA A 77 0.64 15.39 8.03
CA ALA A 77 -0.55 14.96 8.75
C ALA A 77 -1.64 14.41 7.79
N PRO A 78 -2.33 13.30 8.15
CA PRO A 78 -3.43 12.77 7.36
C PRO A 78 -4.53 13.81 7.14
N LYS A 79 -4.88 14.04 5.88
CA LYS A 79 -5.94 14.98 5.47
C LYS A 79 -6.60 14.52 4.19
N SER A 80 -7.78 15.07 3.91
CA SER A 80 -8.43 14.86 2.60
C SER A 80 -7.50 15.31 1.47
N ALA A 81 -7.44 14.51 0.41
CA ALA A 81 -6.48 14.67 -0.70
C ALA A 81 -4.99 14.74 -0.25
N GLY A 82 -4.68 14.20 0.93
CA GLY A 82 -3.31 14.02 1.40
C GLY A 82 -2.53 13.17 0.41
N ARG A 83 -1.26 13.53 0.20
CA ARG A 83 -0.41 12.82 -0.74
C ARG A 83 0.11 11.54 -0.11
N ILE A 84 0.03 10.46 -0.86
CA ILE A 84 0.72 9.22 -0.57
C ILE A 84 2.13 9.33 -1.15
N VAL A 85 3.12 8.95 -0.36
CA VAL A 85 4.55 9.06 -0.71
C VAL A 85 5.30 7.83 -0.21
N ALA A 86 6.46 7.57 -0.79
CA ALA A 86 7.41 6.63 -0.23
C ALA A 86 8.22 7.30 0.90
N THR A 87 8.33 6.63 2.04
CA THR A 87 8.99 7.12 3.26
C THR A 87 9.97 6.10 3.79
N ARG A 88 10.98 6.55 4.54
CA ARG A 88 11.87 5.65 5.30
C ARG A 88 11.23 5.14 6.59
N THR A 89 10.27 5.89 7.12
CA THR A 89 9.51 5.55 8.32
C THR A 89 8.33 4.66 7.96
N GLU A 90 8.13 3.60 8.73
CA GLU A 90 6.96 2.72 8.62
C GLU A 90 5.68 3.52 8.89
N THR A 91 4.70 3.41 7.99
CA THR A 91 3.33 3.89 8.23
C THR A 91 2.43 2.67 8.33
N GLU A 92 1.67 2.60 9.41
CA GLU A 92 0.69 1.53 9.62
C GLU A 92 -0.61 1.84 8.91
N TRP A 93 -1.04 0.91 8.08
CA TRP A 93 -2.30 0.96 7.37
C TRP A 93 -3.26 -0.04 7.98
N ASP A 94 -4.51 0.40 8.18
CA ASP A 94 -5.60 -0.51 8.45
C ASP A 94 -6.23 -0.91 7.13
N VAL A 95 -6.32 -2.22 6.87
CA VAL A 95 -6.84 -2.75 5.61
C VAL A 95 -8.07 -3.60 5.86
N ARG A 96 -9.18 -3.21 5.25
CA ARG A 96 -10.48 -3.85 5.48
C ARG A 96 -11.11 -4.30 4.17
N PRO A 97 -12.03 -5.27 4.19
CA PRO A 97 -12.88 -5.53 3.04
C PRO A 97 -13.60 -4.25 2.58
N ASP A 98 -13.72 -4.09 1.28
CA ASP A 98 -14.54 -3.01 0.74
C ASP A 98 -16.02 -3.22 1.09
N ARG A 99 -16.76 -2.12 1.25
CA ARG A 99 -18.16 -2.16 1.70
C ARG A 99 -19.12 -2.55 0.59
N GLU A 100 -18.80 -2.17 -0.65
CA GLU A 100 -19.63 -2.40 -1.83
C GLU A 100 -19.20 -3.67 -2.56
N ASP A 101 -17.90 -3.97 -2.57
CA ASP A 101 -17.33 -5.19 -3.16
C ASP A 101 -16.49 -5.98 -2.13
N PRO A 102 -17.08 -6.99 -1.44
CA PRO A 102 -16.36 -7.80 -0.46
C PRO A 102 -15.18 -8.62 -1.02
N SER A 103 -15.01 -8.68 -2.34
CA SER A 103 -13.83 -9.29 -2.97
C SER A 103 -12.63 -8.33 -3.06
N ALA A 104 -12.86 -7.03 -2.85
CA ALA A 104 -11.84 -5.98 -2.81
C ALA A 104 -11.46 -5.58 -1.38
N LEU A 105 -10.33 -4.86 -1.26
CA LEU A 105 -9.81 -4.31 -0.01
C LEU A 105 -9.70 -2.78 -0.11
N ARG A 106 -9.81 -2.10 1.02
CA ARG A 106 -9.67 -0.64 1.16
C ARG A 106 -8.88 -0.25 2.41
#